data_AF-A0AAW8TB57-F1
#
_entry.id   AF-A0AAW8TB57-F1
#
_cell.length_a   1.000
_cell.length_b   1.000
_cell.length_c   1.000
_cell.angle_alpha   90.00
_cell.angle_beta   90.00
_cell.angle_gamma   90.00
#
_symmetry.space_group_name_H-M   'P 1'
#
loop_
_entity.id
_entity.type
_entity.pdbx_description
1 polymer ?
#
loop_
_entity_poly.entity_id
_entity_poly.type
_entity_poly.pdbx_seq_one_letter_code
_entity_poly.pdbx_strand_id
1 'polypeptide(L)'
;MAWVSLIVAGVFEMFWATMMKMSEGFSKLNYSLLTIVGMIASFYFLSKSLHSLPMSLAYPIWTGIGAVGSILIGVFFFKDHLTILTSFFVVLLVVGIIGIKVTSGH
;
A
#
# COMPACT_ATOMS: atom_id res chain seq x y z
N MET A 1 11.64 -8.58 -13.14
CA MET A 1 10.51 -9.22 -12.42
C MET A 1 10.28 -8.69 -11.01
N ALA A 2 11.32 -8.39 -10.20
CA ALA A 2 11.15 -7.88 -8.83
C ALA A 2 10.27 -6.62 -8.73
N TRP A 3 10.40 -5.68 -9.67
CA TRP A 3 9.52 -4.50 -9.77
C TRP A 3 8.04 -4.85 -10.00
N VAL A 4 7.74 -5.87 -10.79
CA VAL A 4 6.36 -6.34 -11.00
C VAL A 4 5.83 -6.96 -9.71
N SER A 5 6.63 -7.81 -9.05
CA SER A 5 6.28 -8.34 -7.72
C SER A 5 6.02 -7.22 -6.71
N LEU A 6 6.80 -6.13 -6.76
CA LEU A 6 6.63 -4.99 -5.87
C LEU A 6 5.31 -4.24 -6.12
N ILE A 7 4.96 -4.01 -7.39
CA ILE A 7 3.67 -3.41 -7.76
C ILE A 7 2.52 -4.32 -7.32
N VAL A 8 2.62 -5.62 -7.57
CA VAL A 8 1.62 -6.62 -7.13
C VAL A 8 1.50 -6.63 -5.61
N ALA A 9 2.61 -6.57 -4.88
CA ALA A 9 2.61 -6.45 -3.42
C ALA A 9 1.85 -5.21 -2.96
N GLY A 10 2.08 -4.05 -3.59
CA GLY A 10 1.36 -2.82 -3.26
C GLY A 10 -0.15 -2.88 -3.58
N VAL A 11 -0.54 -3.58 -4.64
CA VAL A 11 -1.97 -3.81 -4.95
C VAL A 11 -2.62 -4.72 -3.92
N PHE A 12 -1.94 -5.79 -3.51
CA PHE A 12 -2.41 -6.63 -2.41
C PHE A 12 -2.49 -5.84 -1.10
N GLU A 13 -1.57 -4.91 -0.88
CA GLU A 13 -1.61 -4.01 0.27
C GLU A 13 -2.87 -3.16 0.31
N MET A 14 -3.17 -2.51 -0.81
CA MET A 14 -4.40 -1.76 -0.99
C MET A 14 -5.65 -2.64 -0.76
N PHE A 15 -5.63 -3.88 -1.27
CA PHE A 15 -6.73 -4.83 -1.11
C PHE A 15 -6.97 -5.20 0.35
N TRP A 16 -5.94 -5.65 1.08
CA TRP A 16 -6.13 -6.06 2.47
C TRP A 16 -6.43 -4.87 3.38
N ALA A 17 -5.88 -3.68 3.12
CA ALA A 17 -6.20 -2.47 3.88
C ALA A 17 -7.69 -2.10 3.73
N THR A 18 -8.23 -2.24 2.53
CA THR A 18 -9.66 -2.04 2.25
C THR A 18 -10.53 -3.07 2.97
N MET A 19 -10.18 -4.36 2.88
CA MET A 19 -10.91 -5.43 3.55
C MET A 19 -10.85 -5.29 5.07
N MET A 20 -9.71 -4.81 5.62
CA MET A 20 -9.56 -4.54 7.05
C MET A 20 -10.55 -3.47 7.51
N LYS A 21 -10.70 -2.39 6.74
CA LYS A 21 -11.72 -1.36 7.03
C LYS A 21 -13.13 -1.94 6.99
N MET A 22 -13.44 -2.80 6.02
CA MET A 22 -14.75 -3.46 5.88
C MET A 22 -15.03 -4.51 6.98
N SER A 23 -13.99 -5.01 7.64
CA SER A 23 -14.14 -6.01 8.71
C SER A 23 -14.79 -5.46 9.99
N GLU A 24 -14.98 -4.14 10.10
CA GLU A 24 -15.52 -3.46 11.29
C GLU A 24 -14.78 -3.89 12.57
N GLY A 25 -13.45 -3.80 12.54
CA GLY A 25 -12.61 -4.19 13.66
C GLY A 25 -12.55 -5.71 13.86
N PHE A 26 -12.50 -6.47 12.75
CA PHE A 26 -12.50 -7.93 12.71
C PHE A 26 -13.80 -8.63 13.15
N SER A 27 -14.88 -7.89 13.34
CA SER A 27 -16.21 -8.42 13.68
C SER A 27 -16.80 -9.30 12.56
N LYS A 28 -16.50 -8.96 11.29
CA LYS A 28 -16.96 -9.72 10.12
C LYS A 28 -15.92 -10.73 9.65
N LEU A 29 -16.06 -11.97 10.08
CA LEU A 29 -15.17 -13.11 9.79
C LEU A 29 -14.77 -13.25 8.31
N ASN A 30 -15.69 -13.04 7.37
CA ASN A 30 -15.40 -13.14 5.93
C ASN A 30 -14.34 -12.11 5.47
N TYR A 31 -14.49 -10.85 5.88
CA TYR A 31 -13.55 -9.78 5.53
C TYR A 31 -12.25 -9.90 6.32
N SER A 32 -12.31 -10.38 7.57
CA SER A 32 -11.13 -10.70 8.38
C SER A 32 -10.25 -11.75 7.70
N LEU A 33 -10.85 -12.83 7.17
CA LEU A 33 -10.11 -13.89 6.49
C LEU A 33 -9.44 -13.37 5.20
N LEU A 34 -10.18 -12.60 4.40
CA LEU A 34 -9.65 -11.94 3.20
C LEU A 34 -8.50 -10.98 3.51
N THR A 35 -8.60 -10.25 4.62
CA THR A 35 -7.54 -9.37 5.11
C THR A 35 -6.26 -10.16 5.41
N ILE A 36 -6.37 -11.26 6.16
CA ILE A 36 -5.21 -12.09 6.52
C ILE A 36 -4.57 -12.71 5.28
N VAL A 37 -5.37 -13.27 4.37
CA VAL A 37 -4.87 -13.88 3.12
C VAL A 37 -4.22 -12.82 2.24
N GLY A 38 -4.83 -11.66 2.09
CA GLY A 38 -4.27 -10.55 1.32
C GLY A 38 -2.98 -10.00 1.92
N MET A 39 -2.89 -9.92 3.26
CA MET A 39 -1.69 -9.52 3.98
C MET A 39 -0.54 -10.50 3.75
N ILE A 40 -0.78 -11.81 3.88
CA ILE A 40 0.22 -12.84 3.62
C ILE A 40 0.69 -12.79 2.17
N ALA A 41 -0.23 -12.65 1.22
CA ALA A 41 0.10 -12.53 -0.20
C ALA A 41 0.96 -11.27 -0.46
N SER A 42 0.58 -10.12 0.09
CA SER A 42 1.34 -8.87 -0.01
C SER A 42 2.78 -9.04 0.49
N PHE A 43 2.95 -9.60 1.69
CA PHE A 43 4.27 -9.83 2.27
C PHE A 43 5.11 -10.84 1.49
N TYR A 44 4.48 -11.88 0.93
CA TYR A 44 5.19 -12.83 0.08
C TYR A 44 5.76 -12.17 -1.18
N PHE A 45 4.97 -11.35 -1.87
CA PHE A 45 5.46 -10.62 -3.05
C PHE A 45 6.49 -9.54 -2.70
N LEU A 46 6.34 -8.86 -1.57
CA LEU A 46 7.33 -7.92 -1.06
C LEU A 46 8.65 -8.63 -0.77
N SER A 47 8.62 -9.75 -0.04
CA SER A 47 9.79 -10.58 0.23
C SER A 47 10.50 -10.99 -1.06
N LYS A 48 9.73 -11.45 -2.06
CA LYS A 48 10.29 -11.80 -3.38
C LYS A 48 10.93 -10.60 -4.09
N SER A 49 10.41 -9.39 -3.91
CA SER A 49 11.02 -8.17 -4.47
C SER A 49 12.33 -7.79 -3.77
N LEU A 50 12.42 -8.01 -2.45
CA LEU A 50 13.59 -7.71 -1.62
C LEU A 50 14.80 -8.60 -1.93
N HIS A 51 14.61 -9.76 -2.55
CA HIS A 51 15.71 -10.58 -3.05
C HIS A 51 16.53 -9.90 -4.15
N SER A 52 15.96 -8.92 -4.86
CA SER A 52 16.65 -8.22 -5.96
C SER A 52 16.71 -6.70 -5.77
N LEU A 53 15.87 -6.13 -4.91
CA LEU A 53 15.82 -4.70 -4.66
C LEU A 53 16.25 -4.39 -3.22
N PRO A 54 17.02 -3.30 -3.01
CA PRO A 54 17.34 -2.83 -1.67
C PRO A 54 16.06 -2.55 -0.88
N MET A 55 16.06 -2.88 0.41
CA MET A 55 14.94 -2.56 1.30
C MET A 55 14.61 -1.07 1.33
N SER A 56 15.64 -0.21 1.24
CA SER A 56 15.51 1.26 1.16
C SER A 56 14.70 1.74 -0.06
N LEU A 57 14.63 0.94 -1.12
CA LEU A 57 13.83 1.22 -2.31
C LEU A 57 12.48 0.50 -2.28
N ALA A 58 12.49 -0.80 -2.00
CA ALA A 58 11.30 -1.62 -2.08
C ALA A 58 10.26 -1.20 -1.02
N TYR A 59 10.67 -0.98 0.23
CA TYR A 59 9.72 -0.72 1.31
C TYR A 59 8.98 0.62 1.15
N PRO A 60 9.63 1.77 0.87
CA PRO A 60 8.91 3.02 0.66
C PRO A 60 8.00 3.01 -0.57
N ILE A 61 8.38 2.30 -1.63
CA ILE A 61 7.56 2.19 -2.83
C ILE A 61 6.34 1.31 -2.58
N TRP A 62 6.50 0.18 -1.88
CA TRP A 62 5.41 -0.69 -1.46
C TRP A 62 4.39 0.07 -0.61
N THR A 63 4.83 0.67 0.50
CA THR A 63 3.96 1.45 1.38
C THR A 63 3.35 2.66 0.68
N GLY A 64 4.06 3.28 -0.28
CA GLY A 64 3.53 4.36 -1.09
C GLY A 64 2.35 3.97 -1.96
N ILE A 65 2.46 2.83 -2.66
CA ILE A 65 1.37 2.29 -3.47
C ILE A 65 0.18 1.92 -2.57
N GLY A 66 0.44 1.26 -1.43
CA GLY A 66 -0.58 0.91 -0.45
C GLY A 66 -1.29 2.14 0.11
N ALA A 67 -0.55 3.16 0.53
CA ALA A 67 -1.09 4.39 1.12
C ALA A 67 -1.92 5.19 0.12
N VAL A 68 -1.37 5.52 -1.05
CA VAL A 68 -2.08 6.28 -2.09
C VAL A 68 -3.32 5.52 -2.56
N GLY A 69 -3.17 4.22 -2.79
CA GLY A 69 -4.26 3.34 -3.18
C GLY A 69 -5.39 3.29 -2.17
N SER A 70 -5.05 3.11 -0.89
CA SER A 70 -6.04 3.04 0.19
C SER A 70 -6.79 4.35 0.35
N ILE A 71 -6.12 5.49 0.16
CA ILE A 71 -6.75 6.82 0.19
C ILE A 71 -7.70 6.99 -0.99
N LEU A 72 -7.30 6.58 -2.20
CA LEU A 72 -8.18 6.60 -3.37
C LEU A 72 -9.42 5.73 -3.15
N ILE A 73 -9.26 4.51 -2.64
CA ILE A 73 -10.40 3.65 -2.29
C ILE A 73 -11.26 4.27 -1.18
N GLY A 74 -10.66 4.90 -0.17
CA GLY A 74 -11.36 5.66 0.87
C GLY A 74 -12.31 6.70 0.28
N VAL A 75 -11.82 7.51 -0.65
CA VAL A 75 -12.60 8.55 -1.32
C VAL A 75 -13.68 7.97 -2.22
N PHE A 76 -13.33 7.01 -3.08
CA PHE A 76 -14.27 6.50 -4.09
C PHE A 76 -15.32 5.54 -3.51
N PHE A 77 -14.92 4.68 -2.58
CA PHE A 77 -15.74 3.58 -2.08
C PHE A 77 -16.41 3.91 -0.75
N PHE A 78 -15.68 4.53 0.18
CA PHE A 78 -16.20 4.90 1.50
C PHE A 78 -16.74 6.34 1.55
N LYS A 79 -16.56 7.12 0.48
CA LYS A 79 -16.94 8.53 0.39
C LYS A 79 -16.31 9.36 1.53
N ASP A 80 -15.12 8.97 1.96
CA ASP A 80 -14.39 9.71 3.00
C ASP A 80 -14.11 11.14 2.51
N HIS A 81 -14.44 12.12 3.35
CA HIS A 81 -14.19 13.52 3.05
C HIS A 81 -12.69 13.82 3.25
N LEU A 82 -11.96 13.94 2.14
CA LEU A 82 -10.60 14.49 2.18
C LEU A 82 -10.64 16.01 2.28
N THR A 83 -10.12 16.53 3.39
CA THR A 83 -9.81 17.95 3.50
C THR A 83 -8.70 18.31 2.51
N ILE A 84 -8.76 19.52 1.93
CA ILE A 84 -7.72 20.07 1.04
C ILE A 84 -6.32 19.93 1.66
N LEU A 85 -6.21 20.16 2.97
CA LEU A 85 -4.98 20.04 3.74
C LEU A 85 -4.45 18.59 3.76
N THR A 86 -5.32 17.60 3.93
CA THR A 86 -4.96 16.17 3.89
C THR A 86 -4.46 15.80 2.50
N SER A 87 -5.15 16.24 1.44
CA SER A 87 -4.72 16.00 0.06
C SER A 87 -3.33 16.59 -0.23
N PHE A 88 -3.01 17.76 0.33
CA PHE A 88 -1.68 18.36 0.22
C PHE A 88 -0.60 17.47 0.85
N PHE A 89 -0.83 16.95 2.06
CA PHE A 89 0.11 16.04 2.72
C PHE A 89 0.26 14.70 2.00
N VAL A 90 -0.80 14.21 1.36
CA VAL A 90 -0.72 13.01 0.52
C VAL A 90 0.18 13.25 -0.70
N VAL A 91 0.05 14.41 -1.36
CA VAL A 91 0.96 14.78 -2.45
C VAL A 91 2.40 14.90 -1.95
N LEU A 92 2.62 15.52 -0.79
CA LEU A 92 3.95 15.63 -0.19
C LEU A 92 4.56 14.26 0.14
N LEU A 93 3.74 13.32 0.63
CA LEU A 93 4.14 11.93 0.86
C LEU A 93 4.59 11.27 -0.45
N VAL A 94 3.81 11.41 -1.53
CA VAL A 94 4.17 10.87 -2.85
C VAL A 94 5.49 11.46 -3.36
N VAL A 95 5.66 12.78 -3.23
CA VAL A 95 6.91 13.46 -3.60
C VAL A 95 8.09 12.93 -2.77
N GLY A 96 7.90 12.73 -1.46
CA GLY A 96 8.91 12.14 -0.58
C GLY A 96 9.33 10.74 -1.02
N ILE A 97 8.37 9.88 -1.40
CA ILE A 97 8.64 8.52 -1.87
C ILE A 97 9.38 8.53 -3.20
N ILE A 98 8.99 9.40 -4.13
CA ILE A 98 9.69 9.59 -5.41
C ILE A 98 11.12 10.11 -5.15
N GLY A 99 11.27 11.06 -4.22
CA GLY A 99 12.58 11.58 -3.80
C GLY A 99 13.50 10.47 -3.30
N ILE A 100 13.01 9.62 -2.40
CA ILE A 100 13.74 8.45 -1.89
C ILE A 100 14.13 7.51 -3.03
N LYS A 101 13.23 7.26 -4.00
CA LYS A 101 13.54 6.41 -5.15
C LYS A 101 14.67 6.98 -6.01
N VAL A 102 14.68 8.30 -6.21
CA VAL A 102 15.70 8.99 -7.01
C VAL A 102 17.05 9.03 -6.28
N THR A 103 17.06 9.25 -4.96
CA THR A 103 18.30 9.35 -4.18
C THR A 103 18.89 8.01 -3.77
N SER A 104 18.06 6.97 -3.65
CA SER A 104 18.51 5.60 -3.32
C SER A 104 19.04 4.85 -4.55
N GLY A 105 19.12 5.51 -5.72
CA GLY A 105 19.77 5.00 -6.92
C GLY A 105 21.29 5.10 -6.83
N HIS A 106 21.90 4.37 -5.89
CA HIS A 106 23.33 4.07 -5.84
C HIS A 106 23.54 2.59 -5.51
#